data_AF-A0A535C7I9-F1
#
_entry.id   AF-A0A535C7I9-F1
#
_cell.length_a   1.000
_cell.length_b   1.000
_cell.length_c   1.000
_cell.angle_alpha   90.00
_cell.angle_beta   90.00
_cell.angle_gamma   90.00
#
_symmetry.space_group_name_H-M   'P 1'
#
loop_
_entity.id
_entity.type
_entity.pdbx_description
1 polymer ?
#
loop_
_entity_poly.entity_id
_entity_poly.type
_entity_poly.pdbx_seq_one_letter_code
_entity_poly.pdbx_strand_id
1 'polypeptide(L)'
;MTLYPDVLPTLSLLKDTYRLGLVTNGNTYSERCGLPGLFAFTIFAQDYQVPKPQPEFYERVLSETHTHPQEIIHVGDSLHNA
;
A
#
# COMPACT_ATOMS: atom_id res chain seq x y z
N MET A 1 8.58 -1.08 16.30
CA MET A 1 9.00 -1.07 14.88
C MET A 1 9.43 0.34 14.55
N THR A 2 10.54 0.50 13.83
CA THR A 2 11.11 1.82 13.50
C THR A 2 11.15 1.94 11.98
N LEU A 3 10.73 3.09 11.44
CA LEU A 3 10.81 3.36 10.00
C LEU A 3 12.28 3.57 9.58
N TYR A 4 12.59 3.24 8.32
CA TYR A 4 13.84 3.73 7.74
C TYR A 4 13.81 5.28 7.66
N PRO A 5 14.95 5.96 7.83
CA PRO A 5 15.00 7.42 7.93
C PRO A 5 14.39 8.17 6.74
N ASP A 6 14.40 7.53 5.57
CA ASP A 6 13.97 8.06 4.28
C ASP A 6 12.49 7.78 3.95
N VAL A 7 11.78 6.96 4.72
CA VAL A 7 10.37 6.60 4.45
C VAL A 7 9.47 7.82 4.48
N LEU A 8 9.47 8.56 5.59
CA LEU A 8 8.61 9.73 5.75
C LEU A 8 8.89 10.84 4.72
N PRO A 9 10.16 11.28 4.48
CA PRO A 9 10.42 12.31 3.48
C PRO A 9 10.05 11.84 2.06
N THR A 10 10.31 10.59 1.72
CA THR A 10 9.98 10.04 0.39
C THR A 10 8.47 10.00 0.17
N LEU A 11 7.70 9.44 1.11
CA LEU A 11 6.25 9.37 0.98
C LEU A 11 5.61 10.76 1.01
N SER A 12 6.14 11.70 1.79
CA SER A 12 5.64 13.08 1.81
C SER A 12 5.80 13.74 0.44
N LEU A 13 6.98 13.60 -0.19
CA LEU A 13 7.24 14.12 -1.53
C LEU A 13 6.33 13.49 -2.59
N LEU A 14 6.14 12.17 -2.54
CA LEU A 14 5.32 11.46 -3.53
C LEU A 14 3.84 11.81 -3.40
N LYS A 15 3.34 12.05 -2.17
CA LYS A 15 1.94 12.39 -1.91
C LYS A 15 1.50 13.67 -2.62
N ASP A 16 2.43 14.59 -2.88
CA ASP A 16 2.13 15.85 -3.59
C ASP A 16 1.75 15.63 -5.06
N THR A 17 2.19 14.51 -5.67
CA THR A 17 1.96 14.21 -7.09
C THR A 17 1.10 12.96 -7.30
N TYR A 18 1.15 11.99 -6.39
CA TYR A 18 0.53 10.67 -6.54
C TYR A 18 -0.43 10.35 -5.41
N ARG A 19 -1.48 9.58 -5.73
CA ARG A 19 -2.35 8.95 -4.72
C ARG A 19 -1.62 7.77 -4.11
N LEU A 20 -1.18 7.91 -2.86
CA LEU A 20 -0.50 6.82 -2.14
C LEU A 20 -1.50 5.86 -1.50
N GLY A 21 -1.24 4.56 -1.63
CA GLY A 21 -2.00 3.50 -0.98
C GLY A 21 -1.12 2.55 -0.19
N LEU A 22 -1.63 2.03 0.92
CA LEU A 22 -0.98 0.97 1.69
C LEU A 22 -1.70 -0.35 1.45
N VAL A 23 -0.97 -1.38 1.00
CA VAL A 23 -1.54 -2.71 0.77
C VAL A 23 -0.69 -3.79 1.45
N THR A 24 -1.27 -4.57 2.37
CA THR A 24 -0.49 -5.45 3.27
C THR A 24 -1.18 -6.78 3.57
N ASN A 25 -0.38 -7.85 3.69
CA ASN A 25 -0.83 -9.13 4.24
C ASN A 25 -0.84 -9.14 5.77
N GLY A 26 -0.15 -8.19 6.39
CA GLY A 26 -0.03 -8.09 7.84
C GLY A 26 -1.14 -7.27 8.47
N ASN A 27 -0.97 -6.99 9.76
CA ASN A 27 -1.89 -6.22 10.61
C ASN A 27 -1.25 -4.91 11.11
N THR A 28 -0.27 -4.39 10.37
CA THR A 28 0.43 -3.16 10.69
C THR A 28 -0.31 -1.97 10.10
N TYR A 29 -0.80 -1.09 10.97
CA TYR A 29 -1.51 0.13 10.63
C TYR A 29 -0.56 1.32 10.54
N SER A 30 -0.69 2.16 9.51
CA SER A 30 0.18 3.33 9.28
C SER A 30 0.13 4.32 10.44
N GLU A 31 -1.01 4.46 11.10
CA GLU A 31 -1.23 5.32 12.27
C GLU A 31 -0.36 4.88 13.45
N ARG A 32 -0.10 3.58 13.60
CA ARG A 32 0.75 3.00 14.65
C ARG A 32 2.23 3.06 14.30
N CYS A 33 2.58 3.42 13.07
CA CYS A 33 3.95 3.47 12.56
C CYS A 33 4.47 4.89 12.34
N GLY A 34 3.73 5.93 12.75
CA GLY A 34 4.14 7.31 12.52
C GLY A 34 3.92 7.79 11.08
N LEU A 35 2.99 7.16 10.34
CA LEU A 35 2.59 7.53 8.99
C LEU A 35 1.09 7.95 8.90
N PRO A 36 0.53 8.68 9.88
CA PRO A 36 -0.90 9.01 9.87
C PRO A 36 -1.24 9.91 8.68
N GLY A 37 -2.35 9.62 8.01
CA GLY A 37 -2.90 10.46 6.94
C GLY A 37 -2.05 10.55 5.67
N LEU A 38 -1.02 9.71 5.49
CA LEU A 38 -0.23 9.69 4.26
C LEU A 38 -0.90 8.93 3.12
N PHE A 39 -1.65 7.89 3.45
CA PHE A 39 -2.29 7.01 2.46
C PHE A 39 -3.74 7.43 2.24
N ALA A 40 -4.14 7.57 0.97
CA ALA A 40 -5.51 7.85 0.56
C ALA A 40 -6.43 6.63 0.74
N PHE A 41 -5.85 5.42 0.77
CA PHE A 41 -6.55 4.17 1.00
C PHE A 41 -5.61 3.13 1.63
N THR A 42 -6.19 2.17 2.35
CA THR A 42 -5.48 1.05 2.94
C THR A 42 -6.24 -0.24 2.67
N ILE A 43 -5.57 -1.28 2.18
CA ILE A 43 -6.17 -2.60 1.90
C ILE A 43 -5.40 -3.65 2.67
N PHE A 44 -6.09 -4.37 3.56
CA PHE A 44 -5.51 -5.46 4.33
C PHE A 44 -6.03 -6.79 3.80
N ALA A 45 -5.14 -7.77 3.64
CA ALA A 45 -5.52 -9.12 3.20
C ALA A 45 -6.58 -9.76 4.12
N GLN A 46 -6.53 -9.46 5.41
CA GLN A 46 -7.47 -9.99 6.41
C GLN A 46 -8.92 -9.52 6.18
N ASP A 47 -9.12 -8.33 5.60
CA ASP A 47 -10.45 -7.75 5.38
C ASP A 47 -11.19 -8.51 4.26
N TYR A 48 -10.44 -9.13 3.34
CA TYR A 48 -10.97 -9.85 2.18
C TYR A 48 -10.63 -11.35 2.17
N GLN A 49 -9.86 -11.82 3.16
CA GLN A 49 -9.33 -13.19 3.26
C GLN A 49 -8.55 -13.67 2.03
N VAL A 50 -7.91 -12.74 1.32
CA VAL A 50 -7.11 -12.99 0.12
C VAL A 50 -5.75 -12.34 0.33
N PRO A 51 -4.64 -13.08 0.43
CA PRO A 51 -3.31 -12.51 0.58
C PRO A 51 -2.62 -12.24 -0.76
N LYS A 52 -1.70 -11.26 -0.80
CA LYS A 52 -0.66 -11.22 -1.83
C LYS A 52 0.14 -12.55 -1.82
N PRO A 53 0.52 -13.09 -2.98
CA PRO A 53 0.39 -12.50 -4.31
C PRO A 53 -0.79 -13.05 -5.12
N GLN A 54 -1.85 -13.52 -4.47
CA GLN A 54 -3.02 -13.99 -5.21
C GLN A 54 -3.53 -12.86 -6.14
N PRO A 55 -3.76 -13.12 -7.43
CA PRO A 55 -4.23 -12.12 -8.38
C PRO A 55 -5.46 -11.36 -7.88
N GLU A 56 -6.35 -12.05 -7.19
CA GLU A 56 -7.58 -11.54 -6.60
C GLU A 56 -7.30 -10.38 -5.62
N PHE A 57 -6.15 -10.37 -4.95
CA PHE A 57 -5.75 -9.25 -4.09
C PHE A 57 -5.52 -7.97 -4.91
N TYR A 58 -4.80 -8.08 -6.04
CA TYR A 58 -4.52 -6.93 -6.91
C TYR A 58 -5.78 -6.48 -7.66
N GLU A 59 -6.66 -7.40 -8.03
CA GLU A 59 -7.98 -7.08 -8.59
C GLU A 59 -8.82 -6.26 -7.60
N ARG A 60 -8.74 -6.56 -6.29
CA ARG A 60 -9.35 -5.72 -5.25
C ARG A 60 -8.74 -4.32 -5.22
N VAL A 61 -7.41 -4.19 -5.31
CA VAL A 61 -6.75 -2.88 -5.38
C VAL A 61 -7.29 -2.07 -6.57
N LEU A 62 -7.42 -2.68 -7.74
CA LEU A 62 -7.95 -2.01 -8.93
C LEU A 62 -9.42 -1.58 -8.74
N SER A 63 -10.23 -2.47 -8.16
CA SER A 63 -11.65 -2.21 -7.88
C SER A 63 -11.86 -1.07 -6.89
N GLU A 64 -11.13 -1.06 -5.77
CA GLU A 64 -11.26 -0.05 -4.70
C GLU A 64 -10.71 1.32 -5.12
N THR A 65 -9.68 1.34 -5.97
CA THR A 65 -9.04 2.59 -6.37
C THR A 65 -9.64 3.22 -7.62
N HIS A 66 -10.43 2.44 -8.38
CA HIS A 66 -10.97 2.76 -9.69
C HIS A 66 -9.89 3.18 -10.70
N THR A 67 -8.76 2.49 -10.69
CA THR A 67 -7.57 2.84 -11.48
C THR A 67 -7.25 1.74 -12.48
N HIS A 68 -6.73 2.10 -13.66
CA HIS A 68 -6.29 1.10 -14.64
C HIS A 68 -4.95 0.47 -14.18
N PRO A 69 -4.68 -0.83 -14.43
CA PRO A 69 -3.42 -1.47 -14.01
C PRO A 69 -2.16 -0.76 -14.49
N GLN A 70 -2.20 -0.15 -15.67
CA GLN A 70 -1.06 0.59 -16.25
C GLN A 70 -0.76 1.93 -15.56
N GLU A 71 -1.64 2.37 -14.65
CA GLU A 71 -1.50 3.62 -13.89
C GLU A 71 -1.09 3.36 -12.43
N ILE A 72 -0.82 2.11 -12.06
CA ILE A 72 -0.38 1.71 -10.72
C ILE A 72 1.06 1.21 -10.75
N ILE A 73 1.85 1.67 -9.79
CA ILE A 73 3.15 1.08 -9.44
C ILE A 73 3.01 0.45 -8.06
N HIS A 74 3.26 -0.85 -7.95
CA HIS A 74 3.39 -1.53 -6.67
C HIS A 74 4.85 -1.50 -6.21
N VAL A 75 5.08 -1.19 -4.94
CA VAL A 75 6.40 -1.15 -4.32
C VAL A 75 6.40 -2.04 -3.09
N GLY A 76 7.32 -2.99 -3.04
CA GLY A 76 7.47 -3.95 -1.95
C GLY A 76 8.86 -4.57 -1.92
N ASP A 77 9.24 -5.14 -0.79
CA ASP A 77 10.54 -5.77 -0.53
C ASP A 77 10.57 -7.27 -0.89
N SER A 78 9.41 -7.90 -1.03
CA SER A 78 9.28 -9.30 -1.39
C SER A 78 9.01 -9.44 -2.89
N LEU A 79 9.96 -10.01 -3.64
CA LEU A 79 9.84 -10.27 -5.08
C LEU A 79 8.59 -11.11 -5.43
N HIS A 80 8.14 -11.94 -4.50
CA HIS A 80 6.95 -12.76 -4.71
C HIS A 80 5.65 -11.97 -4.56
N ASN A 81 5.66 -10.84 -3.85
CA ASN A 81 4.51 -9.97 -3.58
C ASN A 81 4.57 -8.63 -4.34
N ALA A 82 5.66 -8.37 -5.06
CA ALA A 82 5.92 -7.12 -5.77
C ALA A 82 5.28 -7.14 -7.17
#